data_AF-A0A424HDP3-F1
#
_entry.id   AF-A0A424HDP3-F1
#
_cell.length_a   1.000
_cell.length_b   1.000
_cell.length_c   1.000
_cell.angle_alpha   90.00
_cell.angle_beta   90.00
_cell.angle_gamma   90.00
#
_symmetry.space_group_name_H-M   'P 1'
#
loop_
_entity.id
_entity.type
_entity.pdbx_description
1 polymer ?
#
loop_
_entity_poly.entity_id
_entity_poly.type
_entity_poly.pdbx_seq_one_letter_code
_entity_poly.pdbx_strand_id
1 'polypeptide(L)'
;MKKTNVITFPKKSARGEPFEDFRVKIEKQKEHYINNVVDQHSSALLANIALSGFDIENDVFMKDFAFTVEALRSNLYRNMGLKHTFHQTLDDMTEILDTEYLDEDEQMDLNFSSSIDEDDIDT
;
A
#
# COMPACT_ATOMS: atom_id res chain seq x y z
N MET A 1 -47.38 -41.88 26.48
CA MET A 1 -47.71 -40.53 25.93
C MET A 1 -46.46 -39.96 25.27
N LYS A 2 -46.46 -39.75 23.94
CA LYS A 2 -45.32 -39.19 23.21
C LYS A 2 -45.26 -37.68 23.46
N LYS A 3 -44.11 -37.19 23.94
CA LYS A 3 -43.85 -35.75 24.07
C LYS A 3 -43.61 -35.18 22.67
N THR A 4 -44.56 -34.40 22.17
CA THR A 4 -44.44 -33.73 20.87
C THR A 4 -43.37 -32.65 20.98
N ASN A 5 -42.25 -32.85 20.29
CA ASN A 5 -41.10 -31.95 20.31
C ASN A 5 -41.34 -30.81 19.31
N VAL A 6 -42.30 -29.93 19.60
CA VAL A 6 -42.60 -28.76 18.76
C VAL A 6 -41.66 -27.64 19.16
N ILE A 7 -40.67 -27.37 18.31
CA ILE A 7 -39.80 -26.20 18.45
C ILE A 7 -40.64 -24.99 18.02
N THR A 8 -40.92 -24.09 18.96
CA THR A 8 -41.60 -22.83 18.64
C THR A 8 -40.57 -21.83 18.12
N PHE A 9 -40.81 -21.30 16.92
CA PHE A 9 -39.94 -20.28 16.35
C PHE A 9 -39.92 -19.02 17.24
N PRO A 10 -38.76 -18.39 17.44
CA PRO A 10 -38.66 -17.21 18.28
C PRO A 10 -39.51 -16.07 17.70
N LYS A 11 -40.56 -15.67 18.42
CA LYS A 11 -41.48 -14.59 18.01
C LYS A 11 -40.90 -13.17 18.16
N LYS A 12 -39.74 -13.04 18.81
CA LYS A 12 -39.04 -11.76 18.88
C LYS A 12 -38.24 -11.64 17.59
N SER A 13 -38.68 -10.75 16.70
CA SER A 13 -37.83 -10.22 15.64
C SER A 13 -36.53 -9.79 16.31
N ALA A 14 -35.43 -10.46 15.96
CA ALA A 14 -34.12 -9.91 16.23
C ALA A 14 -34.16 -8.54 15.56
N ARG A 15 -34.26 -7.47 16.37
CA ARG A 15 -33.98 -6.13 15.88
C ARG A 15 -32.59 -6.25 15.29
N GLY A 16 -32.49 -6.27 13.96
CA GLY A 16 -31.22 -6.21 13.29
C GLY A 16 -30.47 -5.02 13.89
N GLU A 17 -29.17 -5.21 14.15
CA GLU A 17 -28.33 -4.09 14.56
C GLU A 17 -28.54 -2.92 13.59
N PRO A 18 -28.44 -1.67 14.06
CA PRO A 18 -28.52 -0.50 13.19
C PRO A 18 -27.55 -0.70 12.01
N PHE A 19 -28.01 -0.41 10.79
CA PHE A 19 -27.20 -0.56 9.57
C PHE A 19 -25.83 0.13 9.65
N GLU A 20 -25.71 1.19 10.47
CA GLU A 20 -24.48 1.93 10.72
C GLU A 20 -23.42 1.06 11.42
N ASP A 21 -23.80 0.27 12.44
CA ASP A 21 -22.89 -0.64 13.15
C ASP A 21 -22.34 -1.73 12.22
N PHE A 22 -23.15 -2.15 11.23
CA PHE A 22 -22.74 -3.16 10.27
C PHE A 22 -21.67 -2.64 9.30
N ARG A 23 -21.78 -1.39 8.85
CA ARG A 23 -20.77 -0.76 7.97
C ARG A 23 -19.42 -0.61 8.66
N VAL A 24 -19.44 -0.12 9.90
CA VAL A 24 -18.21 0.01 10.72
C VAL A 24 -17.56 -1.35 10.97
N LYS A 25 -18.36 -2.40 11.19
CA LYS A 25 -17.84 -3.77 11.33
C LYS A 25 -17.17 -4.26 10.04
N ILE A 26 -17.76 -3.99 8.88
CA ILE A 26 -17.17 -4.35 7.59
C ILE A 26 -15.84 -3.62 7.37
N GLU A 27 -15.77 -2.32 7.65
CA GLU A 27 -14.54 -1.54 7.49
C GLU A 27 -13.43 -2.08 8.39
N LYS A 28 -13.70 -2.30 9.68
CA LYS A 28 -12.73 -2.93 10.59
C LYS A 28 -12.30 -4.32 10.13
N GLN A 29 -13.21 -5.11 9.56
CA GLN A 29 -12.87 -6.42 9.05
C GLN A 29 -11.95 -6.34 7.83
N LYS A 30 -12.15 -5.35 6.95
CA LYS A 30 -11.24 -5.07 5.84
C LYS A 30 -9.85 -4.65 6.35
N GLU A 31 -9.78 -3.75 7.33
CA GLU A 31 -8.51 -3.33 7.95
C GLU A 31 -7.74 -4.53 8.51
N HIS A 32 -8.41 -5.37 9.30
CA HIS A 32 -7.82 -6.60 9.85
C HIS A 32 -7.37 -7.56 8.75
N TYR A 33 -8.17 -7.73 7.70
CA TYR A 33 -7.81 -8.57 6.57
C TYR A 33 -6.52 -8.08 5.90
N ILE A 34 -6.44 -6.78 5.59
CA ILE A 34 -5.26 -6.20 4.94
C ILE A 34 -4.03 -6.37 5.83
N ASN A 35 -4.13 -6.05 7.12
CA ASN A 35 -3.00 -6.16 8.03
C ASN A 35 -2.47 -7.61 8.08
N ASN A 36 -3.36 -8.60 8.18
CA ASN A 36 -2.96 -10.01 8.17
C ASN A 36 -2.28 -10.43 6.86
N VAL A 37 -2.82 -9.99 5.70
CA VAL A 37 -2.24 -10.28 4.39
C VAL A 37 -0.85 -9.68 4.26
N VAL A 38 -0.69 -8.41 4.65
CA VAL A 38 0.61 -7.72 4.63
C VAL A 38 1.60 -8.44 5.53
N ASP A 39 1.26 -8.69 6.79
CA ASP A 39 2.18 -9.29 7.75
C ASP A 39 2.64 -10.69 7.29
N GLN A 40 1.73 -11.49 6.72
CA GLN A 40 2.05 -12.80 6.16
C GLN A 40 3.03 -12.69 4.99
N HIS A 41 2.75 -11.82 4.01
CA HIS A 41 3.59 -11.68 2.82
C HIS A 41 4.94 -11.03 3.13
N SER A 42 4.96 -10.01 3.99
CA SER A 42 6.18 -9.33 4.42
C SER A 42 7.10 -10.26 5.20
N SER A 43 6.55 -11.10 6.08
CA SER A 43 7.33 -12.12 6.81
C SER A 43 7.96 -13.14 5.85
N ALA A 44 7.19 -13.62 4.87
CA ALA A 44 7.69 -14.55 3.86
C ALA A 44 8.76 -13.91 2.97
N LEU A 45 8.57 -12.64 2.58
CA LEU A 45 9.53 -11.89 1.77
C LEU A 45 10.84 -11.68 2.54
N LEU A 46 10.77 -11.28 3.80
CA LEU A 46 11.94 -11.09 4.65
C LEU A 46 12.75 -12.39 4.80
N ALA A 47 12.07 -13.51 5.02
CA ALA A 47 12.70 -14.83 5.08
C ALA A 47 13.39 -15.21 3.76
N ASN A 48 12.76 -14.93 2.61
CA ASN A 48 13.35 -15.20 1.31
C ASN A 48 14.59 -14.35 1.02
N ILE A 49 14.57 -13.08 1.46
CA ILE A 49 15.73 -12.17 1.34
C ILE A 49 16.88 -12.68 2.22
N ALA A 50 16.59 -13.10 3.45
CA ALA A 50 17.59 -13.70 4.35
C ALA A 50 18.21 -14.97 3.75
N LEU A 51 17.39 -15.86 3.19
CA LEU A 51 17.85 -17.08 2.51
C LEU A 51 18.71 -16.80 1.27
N SER A 52 18.56 -15.62 0.67
CA SER A 52 19.38 -15.17 -0.46
C SER A 52 20.78 -14.66 -0.03
N GLY A 53 21.06 -14.61 1.28
CA GLY A 53 22.36 -14.22 1.84
C GLY A 53 22.52 -12.73 2.12
N PHE A 54 21.44 -11.94 2.06
CA PHE A 54 21.47 -10.53 2.46
C PHE A 54 21.46 -10.41 3.98
N ASP A 55 22.19 -9.41 4.50
CA ASP A 55 22.18 -9.07 5.92
C ASP A 55 20.90 -8.30 6.27
N ILE A 56 19.94 -9.03 6.84
CA ILE A 56 18.66 -8.48 7.28
C ILE A 56 18.67 -8.05 8.76
N GLU A 57 19.74 -8.35 9.50
CA GLU A 57 19.85 -8.00 10.93
C GLU A 57 20.29 -6.55 11.14
N ASN A 58 20.73 -5.89 10.06
CA ASN A 58 21.08 -4.48 10.07
C ASN A 58 19.86 -3.58 10.38
N ASP A 59 20.00 -2.74 11.41
CA ASP A 59 18.97 -1.77 11.83
C ASP A 59 18.51 -0.82 10.70
N VAL A 60 19.40 -0.45 9.79
CA VAL A 60 19.07 0.41 8.64
C VAL A 60 18.16 -0.35 7.68
N PHE A 61 18.53 -1.58 7.32
CA PHE A 61 17.72 -2.43 6.47
C PHE A 61 16.33 -2.67 7.08
N MET A 62 16.24 -2.98 8.38
CA MET A 62 14.97 -3.22 9.04
C MET A 62 14.05 -1.99 9.04
N LYS A 63 14.61 -0.78 9.17
CA LYS A 63 13.84 0.48 9.06
C LYS A 63 13.32 0.70 7.65
N ASP A 64 14.17 0.54 6.64
CA ASP A 64 13.81 0.74 5.23
C ASP A 64 12.79 -0.33 4.78
N PHE A 65 12.96 -1.56 5.26
CA PHE A 65 12.01 -2.63 5.03
C PHE A 65 10.67 -2.33 5.70
N ALA A 66 10.65 -1.84 6.95
CA ALA A 66 9.41 -1.43 7.61
C ALA A 66 8.67 -0.34 6.83
N PHE A 67 9.39 0.65 6.28
CA PHE A 67 8.80 1.65 5.39
C PHE A 67 8.19 1.01 4.14
N THR A 68 8.88 0.06 3.51
CA THR A 68 8.39 -0.67 2.33
C THR A 68 7.12 -1.46 2.65
N VAL A 69 7.07 -2.12 3.82
CA VAL A 69 5.89 -2.84 4.31
C VAL A 69 4.72 -1.88 4.55
N GLU A 70 4.97 -0.70 5.10
CA GLU A 70 3.94 0.33 5.30
C GLU A 70 3.42 0.89 3.98
N ALA A 71 4.29 1.10 3.00
CA ALA A 71 3.90 1.52 1.66
C ALA A 71 2.99 0.46 0.98
N LEU A 72 3.34 -0.82 1.10
CA LEU A 72 2.50 -1.93 0.63
C LEU A 72 1.15 -1.94 1.34
N ARG A 73 1.13 -1.80 2.68
CA ARG A 73 -0.11 -1.72 3.46
C ARG A 73 -0.99 -0.57 2.97
N SER A 74 -0.40 0.62 2.85
CA SER A 74 -1.09 1.80 2.34
C SER A 74 -1.69 1.56 0.95
N ASN A 75 -0.96 0.93 0.03
CA ASN A 75 -1.47 0.58 -1.29
C ASN A 75 -2.73 -0.30 -1.21
N LEU A 76 -2.69 -1.36 -0.39
CA LEU A 76 -3.83 -2.28 -0.22
C LEU A 76 -5.04 -1.60 0.44
N TYR A 77 -4.82 -0.69 1.39
CA TYR A 77 -5.89 0.16 1.94
C TYR A 77 -6.57 0.96 0.81
N ARG A 78 -5.79 1.59 -0.07
CA ARG A 78 -6.32 2.35 -1.22
C ARG A 78 -7.15 1.45 -2.14
N ASN A 79 -6.65 0.25 -2.43
CA ASN A 79 -7.33 -0.72 -3.28
C ASN A 79 -8.71 -1.14 -2.72
N MET A 80 -8.84 -1.27 -1.40
CA MET A 80 -10.11 -1.63 -0.75
C MET A 80 -11.01 -0.43 -0.39
N GLY A 81 -10.62 0.78 -0.81
CA GLY A 81 -11.36 2.02 -0.56
C GLY A 81 -11.27 2.51 0.89
N LEU A 82 -10.24 2.10 1.63
CA LEU A 82 -9.96 2.56 2.99
C LEU A 82 -8.91 3.67 2.97
N LYS A 83 -8.98 4.59 3.93
CA LYS A 83 -8.00 5.66 4.09
C LYS A 83 -6.85 5.18 4.98
N HIS A 84 -5.62 5.50 4.59
CA HIS A 84 -4.43 5.23 5.36
C HIS A 84 -3.61 6.52 5.51
N THR A 85 -2.89 6.69 6.63
CA THR A 85 -2.12 7.91 6.89
C THR A 85 -0.97 8.10 5.91
N PHE A 86 -0.36 7.00 5.44
CA PHE A 86 0.72 7.02 4.46
C PHE A 86 0.29 7.43 3.05
N HIS A 87 -1.01 7.51 2.75
CA HIS A 87 -1.48 7.91 1.42
C HIS A 87 -0.96 9.29 1.01
N GLN A 88 -1.06 10.27 1.91
CA GLN A 88 -0.60 11.64 1.63
C GLN A 88 0.90 11.69 1.42
N THR A 89 1.66 11.07 2.33
CA THR A 89 3.12 11.03 2.23
C THR A 89 3.60 10.35 0.94
N LEU A 90 2.94 9.27 0.51
CA LEU A 90 3.27 8.62 -0.75
C LEU A 90 2.90 9.49 -1.95
N ASP A 91 1.72 10.12 -1.95
CA ASP A 91 1.27 10.99 -3.03
C ASP A 91 2.24 12.17 -3.20
N ASP A 92 2.62 12.84 -2.10
CA ASP A 92 3.58 13.95 -2.07
C ASP A 92 4.96 13.53 -2.60
N MET A 93 5.44 12.34 -2.20
CA MET A 93 6.75 11.81 -2.65
C MET A 93 6.75 11.45 -4.13
N THR A 94 5.62 10.94 -4.67
CA THR A 94 5.51 10.61 -6.09
C THR A 94 5.30 11.84 -6.97
N GLU A 95 4.61 12.87 -6.47
CA GLU A 95 4.41 14.12 -7.22
C GLU A 95 5.75 14.84 -7.45
N ILE A 96 6.67 14.80 -6.48
CA ILE A 96 8.04 15.32 -6.63
C ILE A 96 8.79 14.59 -7.76
N LEU A 97 8.63 13.27 -7.88
CA LEU A 97 9.27 12.48 -8.93
C LEU A 97 8.71 12.80 -10.33
N ASP A 98 7.40 13.02 -10.44
CA ASP A 98 6.78 13.43 -11.70
C ASP A 98 7.19 14.85 -12.12
N THR A 99 7.63 15.69 -11.17
CA THR A 99 8.11 17.06 -11.45
C THR A 99 9.57 17.10 -11.94
N GLU A 100 10.38 16.07 -11.65
CA GLU A 100 11.71 15.92 -12.27
C GLU A 100 11.64 15.49 -13.74
N TYR A 101 10.45 15.11 -14.21
CA TYR A 101 10.14 14.85 -15.60
C TYR A 101 9.20 15.93 -16.14
N LEU A 102 9.75 17.13 -16.40
CA LEU A 102 9.54 18.00 -17.59
C LEU A 102 10.22 19.37 -17.31
N ASP A 103 10.92 19.99 -18.27
CA ASP A 103 10.30 20.54 -19.48
C ASP A 103 10.94 20.10 -20.82
N GLU A 104 10.12 19.84 -21.84
CA GLU A 104 10.55 19.66 -23.25
C GLU A 104 11.33 20.88 -23.77
N ASP A 105 11.07 22.06 -23.19
CA ASP A 105 11.81 23.30 -23.48
C ASP A 105 13.22 23.28 -22.86
N GLU A 106 13.41 22.68 -21.67
CA GLU A 106 14.74 22.46 -21.07
C GLU A 106 15.51 21.31 -21.75
N GLN A 107 14.80 20.30 -22.31
CA GLN A 107 15.43 19.25 -23.12
C GLN A 107 15.93 19.78 -24.48
N MET A 108 15.29 20.78 -25.08
CA MET A 108 15.76 21.39 -26.34
C MET A 108 17.00 22.27 -26.14
N ASP A 109 17.12 22.98 -25.01
CA ASP A 109 18.30 23.80 -24.70
C ASP A 109 19.57 22.96 -24.50
N LEU A 110 19.45 21.76 -23.92
CA LEU A 110 20.59 20.86 -23.74
C LEU A 110 21.11 20.27 -25.07
N ASN A 111 20.21 19.98 -26.01
CA ASN A 111 20.57 19.40 -27.31
C ASN A 111 21.15 20.44 -28.31
N PHE A 112 20.87 21.73 -28.09
CA PHE A 112 21.48 22.83 -28.84
C PHE A 112 22.90 23.17 -28.32
N SER A 113 23.17 22.97 -27.03
CA SER A 113 24.51 23.19 -26.46
C SER A 113 25.53 22.11 -26.87
N SER A 114 25.10 20.86 -27.04
CA SER A 114 25.97 19.74 -27.43
C SER A 114 26.35 19.73 -28.91
N SER A 115 25.65 20.51 -29.74
CA SER A 115 25.92 20.64 -31.18
C SER A 115 26.79 21.86 -31.53
N ILE A 116 27.16 22.70 -30.56
CA ILE A 116 28.05 23.86 -30.75
C ILE A 116 29.53 23.50 -30.48
N ASP A 117 29.81 22.47 -29.68
CA ASP A 117 31.19 22.12 -29.30
C ASP A 117 31.89 21.13 -30.26
N GLU A 118 31.20 20.58 -31.28
CA GLU A 118 31.84 19.68 -32.27
C GLU A 118 32.33 20.35 -33.56
N ASP A 119 32.02 21.63 -33.80
CA ASP A 119 32.39 22.32 -35.06
C ASP A 119 33.59 23.29 -34.96
N ASP A 120 34.24 23.43 -33.80
CA ASP A 120 35.44 24.28 -33.60
C ASP A 120 36.72 23.48 -33.23
N ILE A 121 36.85 22.25 -33.75
CA ILE A 121 38.15 21.58 -33.88
C ILE A 121 38.36 21.17 -35.34
N ASP A 122 38.61 22.13 -36.21
CA ASP A 122 39.53 21.91 -37.34
C ASP A 122 40.27 23.21 -37.71
N THR A 123 41.41 23.45 -37.05
CA THR A 123 42.61 23.98 -37.73
C THR A 123 43.89 23.63 -36.96
#